data_AF-A0A523WRE8-F1
#
_entry.id   AF-A0A523WRE8-F1
#
_cell.length_a   1.000
_cell.length_b   1.000
_cell.length_c   1.000
_cell.angle_alpha   90.00
_cell.angle_beta   90.00
_cell.angle_gamma   90.00
#
_symmetry.space_group_name_H-M   'P 1'
#
loop_
_entity.id
_entity.type
_entity.pdbx_description
1 polymer ?
#
loop_
_entity_poly.entity_id
_entity_poly.type
_entity_poly.pdbx_seq_one_letter_code
_entity_poly.pdbx_strand_id
1 'polypeptide(L)'
;MKRAALHLHLLLAILILTPSIASSADNIPNANLCVTIQQKEEGKITKGFHILELSCWDGNCSLSIVSLNQCMESGSGEKAFYPKVQYSTTRMGNLKVRNEGNSLVVQKTGSDIAGDYVVTLRFDYRPVGKDKTVNRLIGFSGGYVKNSVVLKKVLTTDYVPLPKAYQVMKLDCGVLLPGIDKE
;
A
#
# COMPACT_ATOMS: atom_id res chain seq x y z
N MET A 1 67.31 -8.93 -23.60
CA MET A 1 65.89 -8.79 -24.04
C MET A 1 65.04 -9.85 -23.36
N LYS A 2 64.65 -9.60 -22.11
CA LYS A 2 63.72 -10.42 -21.32
C LYS A 2 63.00 -9.42 -20.41
N ARG A 3 61.68 -9.59 -20.24
CA ARG A 3 60.71 -8.76 -19.47
C ARG A 3 59.75 -7.94 -20.32
N ALA A 4 58.89 -8.63 -21.09
CA ALA A 4 57.65 -8.05 -21.59
C ALA A 4 56.49 -9.07 -21.65
N ALA A 5 56.61 -10.22 -20.97
CA ALA A 5 55.62 -11.31 -21.06
C ALA A 5 54.94 -11.66 -19.73
N LEU A 6 55.18 -10.88 -18.66
CA LEU A 6 54.67 -11.22 -17.32
C LEU A 6 53.45 -10.37 -16.88
N HIS A 7 53.03 -9.37 -17.66
CA HIS A 7 51.93 -8.49 -17.25
C HIS A 7 50.59 -8.77 -17.93
N LEU A 8 50.53 -9.62 -18.95
CA LEU A 8 49.28 -9.87 -19.69
C LEU A 8 48.39 -10.94 -19.05
N HIS A 9 48.95 -11.87 -18.28
CA HIS A 9 48.16 -12.93 -17.64
C HIS A 9 47.56 -12.53 -16.29
N LEU A 10 48.02 -11.44 -15.67
CA LEU A 10 47.47 -10.97 -14.39
C LEU A 10 46.21 -10.11 -14.56
N LEU A 11 46.03 -9.46 -15.71
CA LEU A 11 44.85 -8.63 -16.00
C LEU A 11 43.63 -9.42 -16.48
N LEU A 12 43.82 -10.65 -16.99
CA LEU A 12 42.71 -11.50 -17.48
C LEU A 12 42.03 -12.30 -16.36
N ALA A 13 42.66 -12.44 -15.19
CA ALA A 13 42.12 -13.21 -14.06
C ALA A 13 41.16 -12.43 -13.15
N ILE A 14 41.02 -11.12 -13.35
CA ILE A 14 40.18 -10.25 -12.49
C ILE A 14 38.74 -10.09 -13.05
N LEU A 15 38.45 -10.61 -14.25
CA LEU A 15 37.18 -10.36 -14.93
C LEU A 15 36.05 -11.37 -14.68
N ILE A 16 36.24 -12.38 -13.83
CA ILE A 16 35.25 -13.45 -13.64
C ILE A 16 35.01 -13.66 -12.16
N LEU A 17 34.35 -12.71 -11.50
CA LEU A 17 33.67 -12.87 -10.21
C LEU A 17 32.91 -11.56 -9.87
N THR A 18 32.19 -10.99 -10.83
CA THR A 18 31.04 -10.17 -10.44
C THR A 18 29.95 -11.16 -10.06
N PRO A 19 29.58 -11.32 -8.77
CA PRO A 19 28.34 -12.01 -8.46
C PRO A 19 27.27 -11.20 -9.19
N SER A 20 26.69 -11.83 -10.20
CA SER A 20 25.43 -11.36 -10.76
C SER A 20 24.48 -11.39 -9.57
N ILE A 21 24.26 -10.23 -8.95
CA ILE A 21 23.11 -10.04 -8.08
C ILE A 21 21.94 -10.14 -9.05
N ALA A 22 21.53 -11.37 -9.36
CA ALA A 22 20.21 -11.63 -9.84
C ALA A 22 19.33 -11.06 -8.73
N SER A 23 18.84 -9.83 -8.94
CA SER A 23 17.69 -9.34 -8.22
C SER A 23 16.68 -10.46 -8.41
N SER A 24 16.44 -11.27 -7.36
CA SER A 24 15.25 -12.08 -7.37
C SER A 24 14.17 -11.05 -7.59
N ALA A 25 13.53 -11.07 -8.76
CA ALA A 25 12.22 -10.48 -8.86
C ALA A 25 11.48 -11.17 -7.72
N ASP A 26 11.25 -10.44 -6.61
CA ASP A 26 10.54 -10.98 -5.46
C ASP A 26 9.31 -11.63 -6.06
N ASN A 27 9.20 -12.96 -5.99
CA ASN A 27 8.19 -13.66 -6.74
C ASN A 27 6.86 -13.33 -6.06
N ILE A 28 6.18 -12.29 -6.53
CA ILE A 28 4.92 -11.81 -5.96
C ILE A 28 3.85 -12.82 -6.41
N PRO A 29 3.21 -13.55 -5.48
CA PRO A 29 2.14 -14.46 -5.83
C PRO A 29 0.93 -13.69 -6.34
N ASN A 30 0.12 -14.37 -7.13
CA ASN A 30 -1.22 -13.88 -7.43
C ASN A 30 -2.01 -13.78 -6.13
N ALA A 31 -2.58 -12.60 -5.85
CA ALA A 31 -3.21 -12.31 -4.58
C ALA A 31 -4.41 -11.37 -4.74
N ASN A 32 -5.44 -11.55 -3.92
CA ASN A 32 -6.51 -10.60 -3.71
C ASN A 32 -6.82 -10.56 -2.21
N LEU A 33 -6.28 -9.55 -1.52
CA LEU A 33 -6.35 -9.41 -0.08
C LEU A 33 -7.10 -8.13 0.28
N CYS A 34 -8.10 -8.26 1.15
CA CYS A 34 -8.95 -7.15 1.57
C CYS A 34 -8.95 -7.01 3.10
N VAL A 35 -8.88 -5.77 3.58
CA VAL A 35 -8.98 -5.44 4.99
C VAL A 35 -9.70 -4.11 5.15
N THR A 36 -10.55 -4.01 6.16
CA THR A 36 -11.09 -2.71 6.60
C THR A 36 -10.33 -2.25 7.83
N ILE A 37 -9.88 -1.00 7.81
CA ILE A 37 -9.12 -0.38 8.90
C ILE A 37 -9.78 0.90 9.37
N GLN A 38 -9.45 1.31 10.58
CA GLN A 38 -9.63 2.67 11.09
C GLN A 38 -8.27 3.31 11.31
N GLN A 39 -8.20 4.62 11.20
CA GLN A 39 -6.97 5.37 11.47
C GLN A 39 -6.90 5.72 12.95
N LYS A 40 -5.72 5.58 13.56
CA LYS A 40 -5.42 6.03 14.92
C LYS A 40 -4.37 7.12 14.88
N GLU A 41 -4.73 8.28 15.41
CA GLU A 41 -3.88 9.48 15.44
C GLU A 41 -3.84 10.01 16.88
N GLU A 42 -2.64 10.31 17.38
CA GLU A 42 -2.44 10.83 18.76
C GLU A 42 -3.18 9.99 19.83
N GLY A 43 -3.19 8.66 19.65
CA GLY A 43 -3.85 7.72 20.56
C GLY A 43 -5.35 7.50 20.32
N LYS A 44 -6.01 8.30 19.47
CA LYS A 44 -7.45 8.26 19.23
C LYS A 44 -7.80 7.59 17.91
N ILE A 45 -8.73 6.64 17.94
CA ILE A 45 -9.27 6.00 16.74
C ILE A 45 -10.30 6.92 16.10
N THR A 46 -10.11 7.21 14.81
CA THR A 46 -11.02 7.98 13.98
C THR A 46 -12.27 7.15 13.61
N LYS A 47 -13.37 7.85 13.33
CA LYS A 47 -14.65 7.21 12.95
C LYS A 47 -14.69 6.74 11.50
N GLY A 48 -13.74 7.18 10.67
CA GLY A 48 -13.64 6.80 9.28
C GLY A 48 -13.22 5.34 9.12
N PHE A 49 -13.79 4.66 8.15
CA PHE A 49 -13.37 3.32 7.76
C PHE A 49 -12.68 3.40 6.41
N HIS A 50 -11.62 2.61 6.22
CA HIS A 50 -10.92 2.51 4.95
C HIS A 50 -10.84 1.06 4.55
N ILE A 51 -11.45 0.73 3.41
CA ILE A 51 -11.35 -0.60 2.80
C ILE A 51 -10.12 -0.58 1.90
N LEU A 52 -9.13 -1.39 2.23
CA LEU A 52 -7.91 -1.57 1.46
C LEU A 52 -8.01 -2.89 0.72
N GLU A 53 -7.88 -2.83 -0.61
CA GLU A 53 -7.85 -4.01 -1.47
C GLU A 53 -6.53 -4.05 -2.23
N LEU A 54 -5.71 -5.06 -1.94
CA LEU A 54 -4.48 -5.36 -2.64
C LEU A 54 -4.73 -6.50 -3.62
N SER A 55 -4.61 -6.22 -4.91
CA SER A 55 -4.68 -7.22 -5.98
C SER A 55 -3.33 -7.30 -6.69
N CYS A 56 -2.79 -8.51 -6.82
CA CYS A 56 -1.55 -8.78 -7.54
C CYS A 56 -1.79 -9.88 -8.58
N TRP A 57 -1.34 -9.64 -9.82
CA TRP A 57 -1.41 -10.56 -10.95
C TRP A 57 -0.14 -10.47 -11.78
N ASP A 58 0.54 -11.60 -11.97
CA ASP A 58 1.75 -11.74 -12.78
C ASP A 58 2.81 -10.67 -12.43
N GLY A 59 3.11 -10.55 -11.13
CA GLY A 59 4.10 -9.60 -10.60
C GLY A 59 3.65 -8.13 -10.58
N ASN A 60 2.48 -7.79 -11.14
CA ASN A 60 1.94 -6.44 -11.10
C ASN A 60 0.92 -6.34 -9.97
N CYS A 61 0.98 -5.26 -9.18
CA CYS A 61 0.03 -5.05 -8.10
C CYS A 61 -0.70 -3.72 -8.21
N SER A 62 -1.91 -3.71 -7.67
CA SER A 62 -2.75 -2.54 -7.48
C SER A 62 -3.28 -2.51 -6.04
N LEU A 63 -3.28 -1.33 -5.45
CA LEU A 63 -3.88 -1.05 -4.15
C LEU A 63 -5.03 -0.05 -4.36
N SER A 64 -6.24 -0.46 -4.01
CA SER A 64 -7.41 0.41 -3.92
C SER A 64 -7.68 0.74 -2.46
N ILE A 65 -8.02 2.01 -2.19
CA ILE A 65 -8.44 2.47 -0.86
C ILE A 65 -9.77 3.19 -1.01
N VAL A 66 -10.82 2.65 -0.40
CA VAL A 66 -12.14 3.28 -0.34
C VAL A 66 -12.37 3.81 1.07
N SER A 67 -12.46 5.13 1.22
CA SER A 67 -12.77 5.77 2.50
C SER A 67 -14.28 5.95 2.66
N LEU A 68 -14.80 5.52 3.81
CA LEU A 68 -16.20 5.58 4.21
C LEU A 68 -16.35 6.34 5.53
N ASN A 69 -17.55 6.85 5.80
CA ASN A 69 -17.91 7.50 7.07
C ASN A 69 -17.09 8.76 7.41
N GLN A 70 -16.53 9.43 6.40
CA GLN A 70 -15.85 10.72 6.53
C GLN A 70 -16.87 11.85 6.39
N CYS A 71 -17.63 12.10 7.47
CA CYS A 71 -18.74 13.04 7.43
C CYS A 71 -18.25 14.48 7.33
N MET A 72 -18.65 15.17 6.26
CA MET A 72 -18.40 16.59 6.02
C MET A 72 -19.74 17.31 5.82
N GLU A 73 -19.76 18.63 5.98
CA GLU A 73 -20.93 19.42 5.60
C GLU A 73 -21.09 19.39 4.07
N SER A 74 -22.31 19.13 3.61
CA SER A 74 -22.67 19.20 2.20
C SER A 74 -23.17 20.59 1.83
N GLY A 75 -23.35 20.85 0.53
CA GLY A 75 -23.91 22.11 0.02
C GLY A 75 -25.32 22.44 0.51
N SER A 76 -26.08 21.45 1.00
CA SER A 76 -27.40 21.63 1.62
C SER A 76 -27.35 21.86 3.14
N GLY A 77 -26.16 21.86 3.75
CA GLY A 77 -25.97 21.96 5.20
C GLY A 77 -26.16 20.64 5.96
N GLU A 78 -26.60 19.56 5.30
CA GLU A 78 -26.68 18.24 5.91
C GLU A 78 -25.31 17.55 5.96
N LYS A 79 -25.08 16.73 6.99
CA LYS A 79 -23.87 15.90 7.08
C LYS A 79 -23.98 14.68 6.19
N ALA A 80 -23.05 14.56 5.26
CA ALA A 80 -22.91 13.39 4.41
C ALA A 80 -21.43 13.01 4.28
N PHE A 81 -21.15 11.75 3.93
CA PHE A 81 -19.82 11.38 3.46
C PHE A 81 -19.80 11.31 1.94
N TYR A 82 -18.64 11.62 1.38
CA TYR A 82 -18.31 11.47 -0.03
C TYR A 82 -17.40 10.26 -0.17
N PRO A 83 -17.74 9.25 -0.97
CA PRO A 83 -16.87 8.10 -1.17
C PRO A 83 -15.59 8.58 -1.86
N LYS A 84 -14.44 8.41 -1.19
CA LYS A 84 -13.13 8.71 -1.76
C LYS A 84 -12.45 7.42 -2.14
N VAL A 85 -12.16 7.26 -3.43
CA VAL A 85 -11.41 6.14 -3.96
C VAL A 85 -10.00 6.61 -4.31
N GLN A 86 -8.99 5.92 -3.81
CA GLN A 86 -7.60 6.12 -4.21
C GLN A 86 -7.07 4.85 -4.83
N TYR A 87 -6.34 5.00 -5.93
CA TYR A 87 -5.77 3.88 -6.66
C TYR A 87 -4.26 4.07 -6.81
N SER A 88 -3.50 3.00 -6.61
CA SER A 88 -2.04 2.99 -6.76
C SER A 88 -1.62 1.69 -7.40
N THR A 89 -0.63 1.71 -8.30
CA THR A 89 -0.17 0.52 -9.00
C THR A 89 1.33 0.52 -9.18
N THR A 90 1.90 -0.68 -9.27
CA THR A 90 3.32 -0.84 -9.62
C THR A 90 3.60 -0.27 -11.01
N ARG A 91 2.65 -0.37 -11.94
CA ARG A 91 2.76 0.19 -13.30
C ARG A 91 2.84 1.71 -13.34
N MET A 92 2.16 2.39 -12.42
CA MET A 92 2.21 3.86 -12.29
C MET A 92 3.42 4.33 -11.47
N GLY A 93 4.20 3.42 -10.88
CA GLY A 93 5.38 3.76 -10.06
C GLY A 93 5.07 4.33 -8.67
N ASN A 94 3.80 4.51 -8.31
CA ASN A 94 3.36 5.01 -7.00
C ASN A 94 3.09 3.90 -5.98
N LEU A 95 3.34 2.65 -6.34
CA LEU A 95 3.26 1.47 -5.49
C LEU A 95 4.50 0.61 -5.64
N LYS A 96 5.08 0.16 -4.53
CA LYS A 96 6.12 -0.87 -4.49
C LYS A 96 5.61 -2.03 -3.64
N VAL A 97 5.84 -3.25 -4.08
CA VAL A 97 5.43 -4.46 -3.37
C VAL A 97 6.61 -5.40 -3.29
N ARG A 98 6.84 -5.98 -2.11
CA ARG A 98 7.86 -6.99 -1.84
C ARG A 98 7.21 -8.22 -1.23
N ASN A 99 7.68 -9.41 -1.62
CA ASN A 99 7.26 -10.65 -1.01
C ASN A 99 8.26 -11.07 0.08
N GLU A 100 7.79 -11.26 1.30
CA GLU A 100 8.58 -11.68 2.46
C GLU A 100 8.09 -13.04 2.99
N GLY A 101 7.97 -14.02 2.09
CA GLY A 101 7.52 -15.37 2.40
C GLY A 101 5.99 -15.45 2.44
N ASN A 102 5.40 -15.32 3.64
CA ASN A 102 3.94 -15.36 3.84
C ASN A 102 3.33 -13.97 4.04
N SER A 103 4.04 -12.94 3.56
CA SER A 103 3.66 -11.54 3.75
C SER A 103 3.97 -10.71 2.53
N LEU A 104 3.04 -9.82 2.16
CA LEU A 104 3.28 -8.77 1.16
C LEU A 104 3.51 -7.45 1.88
N VAL A 105 4.69 -6.87 1.70
CA VAL A 105 5.02 -5.52 2.19
C VAL A 105 4.80 -4.54 1.05
N VAL A 106 3.93 -3.57 1.30
CA VAL A 106 3.48 -2.58 0.31
C VAL A 106 3.90 -1.20 0.77
N GLN A 107 4.55 -0.45 -0.12
CA GLN A 107 4.84 0.96 0.06
C GLN A 107 4.13 1.77 -1.01
N LYS A 108 3.32 2.74 -0.58
CA LYS A 108 2.66 3.72 -1.45
C LYS A 108 3.20 5.11 -1.11
N THR A 109 3.58 5.85 -2.14
CA THR A 109 3.92 7.28 -2.00
C THR A 109 2.76 8.13 -2.50
N GLY A 110 2.59 9.31 -1.92
CA GLY A 110 1.63 10.29 -2.39
C GLY A 110 1.93 11.68 -1.84
N SER A 111 1.20 12.66 -2.35
CA SER A 111 1.34 14.06 -1.97
C SER A 111 -0.04 14.68 -1.82
N ASP A 112 -0.17 15.64 -0.89
CA ASP A 112 -1.34 16.50 -0.77
C ASP A 112 -0.91 17.94 -0.40
N ILE A 113 -1.88 18.82 -0.13
CA ILE A 113 -1.65 20.24 0.20
C ILE A 113 -0.71 20.47 1.38
N ALA A 114 -0.56 19.48 2.27
CA ALA A 114 0.28 19.56 3.45
C ALA A 114 1.60 18.79 3.31
N GLY A 115 1.89 18.22 2.13
CA GLY A 115 3.19 17.63 1.79
C GLY A 115 3.13 16.17 1.37
N ASP A 116 4.32 15.61 1.16
CA ASP A 116 4.51 14.21 0.79
C ASP A 116 4.31 13.27 1.97
N TYR A 117 3.79 12.08 1.68
CA TYR A 117 3.58 11.03 2.66
C TYR A 117 3.96 9.67 2.09
N VAL A 118 4.39 8.79 2.99
CA VAL A 118 4.68 7.38 2.69
C VAL A 118 3.77 6.52 3.55
N VAL A 119 3.04 5.63 2.88
CA VAL A 119 2.22 4.60 3.52
C VAL A 119 2.99 3.29 3.44
N THR A 120 3.17 2.61 4.56
CA THR A 120 3.77 1.27 4.63
C THR A 120 2.74 0.32 5.21
N LEU A 121 2.47 -0.77 4.48
CA LEU A 121 1.49 -1.78 4.82
C LEU A 121 2.15 -3.16 4.79
N ARG A 122 1.68 -4.05 5.66
CA ARG A 122 2.03 -5.46 5.66
C ARG A 122 0.75 -6.28 5.65
N PHE A 123 0.63 -7.14 4.66
CA PHE A 123 -0.47 -8.10 4.53
C PHE A 123 0.08 -9.50 4.76
N ASP A 124 -0.17 -10.06 5.94
CA ASP A 124 0.18 -11.45 6.24
C ASP A 124 -0.94 -12.37 5.77
N TYR A 125 -0.59 -13.41 5.01
CA TYR A 125 -1.58 -14.27 4.36
C TYR A 125 -1.29 -15.75 4.61
N ARG A 126 -2.34 -16.56 4.47
CA ARG A 126 -2.18 -18.02 4.47
C ARG A 126 -1.65 -18.47 3.10
N PRO A 127 -0.50 -19.18 3.04
CA PRO A 127 0.02 -19.68 1.78
C PRO A 127 -0.97 -20.66 1.13
N VAL A 128 -0.95 -20.69 -0.20
CA VAL A 128 -1.76 -21.58 -1.03
C VAL A 128 -0.86 -22.41 -1.93
N GLY A 129 -1.42 -23.47 -2.52
CA GLY A 129 -0.68 -24.28 -3.50
C GLY A 129 -0.28 -23.46 -4.74
N LYS A 130 0.66 -24.01 -5.52
CA LYS A 130 1.09 -23.44 -6.80
C LYS A 130 -0.12 -23.11 -7.69
N ASP A 131 -0.05 -22.00 -8.40
CA ASP A 131 -1.06 -21.51 -9.35
C ASP A 131 -2.41 -21.10 -8.73
N LYS A 132 -2.53 -21.09 -7.40
CA LYS A 132 -3.72 -20.57 -6.69
C LYS A 132 -3.53 -19.12 -6.27
N THR A 133 -4.63 -18.38 -6.27
CA THR A 133 -4.65 -16.99 -5.77
C THR A 133 -4.72 -16.98 -4.25
N VAL A 134 -3.81 -16.24 -3.62
CA VAL A 134 -3.83 -15.93 -2.20
C VAL A 134 -5.00 -14.99 -1.91
N ASN A 135 -5.99 -15.45 -1.14
CA ASN A 135 -7.18 -14.64 -0.81
C ASN A 135 -7.54 -14.61 0.68
N ARG A 136 -6.70 -15.23 1.53
CA ARG A 136 -6.94 -15.34 2.96
C ARG A 136 -5.92 -14.54 3.74
N LEU A 137 -6.34 -13.37 4.20
CA LEU A 137 -5.60 -12.53 5.14
C LEU A 137 -5.64 -13.15 6.54
N ILE A 138 -4.49 -13.18 7.22
CA ILE A 138 -4.35 -13.67 8.61
C ILE A 138 -3.74 -12.63 9.55
N GLY A 139 -3.13 -11.58 9.01
CA GLY A 139 -2.57 -10.47 9.76
C GLY A 139 -2.47 -9.22 8.90
N PHE A 140 -2.56 -8.08 9.55
CA PHE A 140 -2.40 -6.79 8.90
C PHE A 140 -1.75 -5.79 9.86
N SER A 141 -0.80 -5.02 9.36
CA SER A 141 -0.26 -3.85 10.05
C SER A 141 0.12 -2.78 9.05
N GLY A 142 0.19 -1.55 9.52
CA GLY A 142 0.62 -0.45 8.68
C GLY A 142 0.21 0.90 9.22
N GLY A 143 0.52 1.91 8.43
CA GLY A 143 0.26 3.29 8.76
C GLY A 143 0.90 4.21 7.74
N TYR A 144 0.83 5.50 8.00
CA TYR A 144 1.55 6.47 7.20
C TYR A 144 2.28 7.49 8.08
N VAL A 145 3.39 7.98 7.53
CA VAL A 145 4.15 9.08 8.09
C VAL A 145 4.13 10.22 7.08
N LYS A 146 3.86 11.42 7.56
CA LYS A 146 3.76 12.62 6.75
C LYS A 146 4.51 13.77 7.41
N ASN A 147 5.35 14.44 6.63
CA ASN A 147 5.98 15.69 7.06
C ASN A 147 5.03 16.84 6.70
N SER A 148 4.24 17.31 7.68
CA SER A 148 3.26 18.37 7.43
C SER A 148 3.94 19.73 7.35
N VAL A 149 3.96 20.32 6.16
CA VAL A 149 4.50 21.68 5.94
C VAL A 149 3.61 22.72 6.64
N VAL A 150 2.29 22.49 6.66
CA VAL A 150 1.30 23.40 7.26
C VAL A 150 1.41 23.40 8.78
N LEU A 151 1.53 22.22 9.40
CA LEU A 151 1.60 22.09 10.85
C LEU A 151 3.04 22.13 11.40
N LYS A 152 4.05 22.17 10.51
CA LYS A 152 5.48 22.11 10.84
C LYS A 152 5.83 20.97 11.80
N LYS A 153 5.14 19.82 11.65
CA LYS A 153 5.38 18.60 12.46
C LYS A 153 5.25 17.33 11.63
N VAL A 154 5.90 16.27 12.10
CA VAL A 154 5.69 14.92 11.59
C VAL A 154 4.37 14.40 12.13
N LEU A 155 3.49 13.97 11.25
CA LEU A 155 2.25 13.27 11.58
C LEU A 155 2.46 11.78 11.36
N THR A 156 2.09 10.99 12.36
CA THR A 156 2.09 9.53 12.29
C THR A 156 0.68 9.03 12.53
N THR A 157 0.22 8.16 11.65
CA THR A 157 -1.10 7.55 11.75
C THR A 157 -0.95 6.05 11.65
N ASP A 158 -1.44 5.34 12.67
CA ASP A 158 -1.47 3.88 12.68
C ASP A 158 -2.78 3.38 12.06
N TYR A 159 -2.73 2.25 11.36
CA TYR A 159 -3.93 1.59 10.84
C TYR A 159 -4.32 0.43 11.75
N VAL A 160 -5.55 0.48 12.26
CA VAL A 160 -6.12 -0.51 13.16
C VAL A 160 -7.15 -1.34 12.39
N PRO A 161 -6.91 -2.63 12.10
CA PRO A 161 -7.88 -3.47 11.39
C PRO A 161 -9.12 -3.72 12.24
N LEU A 162 -10.27 -3.91 11.59
CA LEU A 162 -11.48 -4.34 12.27
C LEU A 162 -11.28 -5.73 12.90
N PRO A 163 -11.90 -6.01 14.06
CA PRO A 163 -11.62 -7.21 14.85
C PRO A 163 -12.20 -8.50 14.24
N LYS A 164 -13.15 -8.42 13.31
CA LYS A 164 -13.80 -9.57 12.67
C LYS A 164 -13.61 -9.51 11.16
N ALA A 165 -13.47 -10.68 10.54
CA ALA A 165 -13.36 -10.82 9.08
C ALA A 165 -14.58 -10.26 8.34
N TYR A 166 -15.78 -10.46 8.91
CA TYR A 166 -17.03 -9.89 8.41
C TYR A 166 -17.86 -9.36 9.57
N GLN A 167 -18.30 -8.11 9.46
CA GLN A 167 -19.20 -7.48 10.42
C GLN A 167 -20.02 -6.38 9.76
N VAL A 168 -21.25 -6.21 10.21
CA VAL A 168 -22.11 -5.11 9.78
C VAL A 168 -21.79 -3.90 10.65
N MET A 169 -21.45 -2.78 10.01
CA MET A 169 -21.17 -1.51 10.68
C MET A 169 -22.23 -0.49 10.29
N LYS A 170 -22.79 0.21 11.27
CA LYS A 170 -23.63 1.38 11.03
C LYS A 170 -22.71 2.57 10.76
N LEU A 171 -22.96 3.28 9.66
CA LEU A 171 -22.29 4.55 9.37
C LEU A 171 -23.03 5.71 10.03
N ASP A 172 -22.30 6.74 10.42
CA ASP A 172 -22.80 7.89 11.19
C ASP A 172 -23.55 8.89 10.29
N CYS A 173 -23.19 9.00 9.02
CA CYS A 173 -23.82 9.88 8.04
C CYS A 173 -24.21 9.13 6.77
N GLY A 174 -25.22 9.66 6.07
CA GLY A 174 -25.63 9.16 4.76
C GLY A 174 -24.57 9.41 3.69
N VAL A 175 -24.70 8.69 2.57
CA VAL A 175 -23.90 8.94 1.37
C VAL A 175 -24.57 10.03 0.54
N LEU A 176 -23.81 11.02 0.08
CA LEU A 176 -24.32 11.99 -0.89
C LEU A 176 -24.02 11.47 -2.31
N LEU A 177 -25.07 11.30 -3.11
CA LEU A 177 -24.98 10.86 -4.50
C LEU A 177 -25.55 11.94 -5.42
N PRO A 178 -24.78 12.47 -6.38
CA PRO A 178 -25.29 13.43 -7.33
C PRO A 178 -26.26 12.75 -8.30
N GLY A 179 -27.39 13.42 -8.57
CA GLY A 179 -28.35 13.05 -9.61
C GLY A 179 -28.24 13.95 -10.83
N ILE A 180 -29.20 13.83 -11.75
CA ILE A 180 -29.40 14.76 -12.85
C ILE A 180 -30.48 15.75 -12.43
N ASP A 181 -30.24 17.04 -12.64
CA ASP A 181 -31.27 18.06 -12.47
C ASP A 181 -32.30 17.92 -13.60
N LYS A 182 -33.58 17.84 -13.23
CA LYS A 182 -34.67 17.82 -14.21
C LYS A 182 -35.30 19.20 -14.17
N GLU A 183 -34.94 20.03 -15.13
CA GLU A 183 -35.71 21.24 -15.48
C GLU A 183 -37.13 20.87 -15.92
#